data_AF-A0A7L4KFW7-F1
#
_entry.id   AF-A0A7L4KFW7-F1
#
_cell.length_a   1.000
_cell.length_b   1.000
_cell.length_c   1.000
_cell.angle_alpha   90.00
_cell.angle_beta   90.00
_cell.angle_gamma   90.00
#
_symmetry.space_group_name_H-M   'P 1'
#
loop_
_entity.id
_entity.type
_entity.pdbx_description
1 polymer ?
#
loop_
_entity_poly.entity_id
_entity_poly.type
_entity_poly.pdbx_seq_one_letter_code
_entity_poly.pdbx_strand_id
1 'polypeptide(L)'
;DPYFMKNHLGSYECKLCLTLHNNEGSYLAHTQGKKHQTNLARRAAKEAKEAPAQPAPEKVKVEVKKFVKIGRPGYKVTKQRDPETGQQSLLFQVKALLKLDV
;
A
#
# COMPACT_ATOMS: atom_id res chain seq x y z
N ASP A 1 5.59 -11.15 -4.59
CA ASP A 1 7.04 -11.04 -4.31
C ASP A 1 7.80 -11.72 -5.44
N PRO A 2 8.72 -11.04 -6.15
CA PRO A 2 9.51 -11.60 -7.24
C PRO A 2 10.33 -12.86 -6.88
N TYR A 3 10.55 -13.11 -5.59
CA TYR A 3 11.36 -14.24 -5.11
C TYR A 3 10.54 -15.47 -4.71
N PHE A 4 9.23 -15.45 -4.91
CA PHE A 4 8.33 -16.56 -4.63
C PHE A 4 8.56 -17.73 -5.59
N MET A 5 8.54 -18.96 -5.06
CA MET A 5 8.55 -20.19 -5.86
C MET A 5 7.77 -21.30 -5.17
N LYS A 6 7.12 -22.15 -5.96
CA LYS A 6 6.51 -23.40 -5.49
C LYS A 6 7.32 -24.57 -6.02
N ASN A 7 7.71 -25.47 -5.13
CA ASN A 7 8.49 -26.64 -5.48
C ASN A 7 7.64 -27.77 -6.03
N HIS A 8 8.30 -28.74 -6.68
CA HIS A 8 7.71 -30.00 -7.13
C HIS A 8 7.12 -30.85 -5.98
N LEU A 9 7.54 -30.61 -4.73
CA LEU A 9 7.01 -31.25 -3.53
C LEU A 9 5.82 -30.49 -2.91
N GLY A 10 5.37 -29.39 -3.53
CA GLY A 10 4.25 -28.58 -3.03
C GLY A 10 4.60 -27.57 -1.93
N SER A 11 5.85 -27.52 -1.46
CA SER A 11 6.34 -26.52 -0.51
C SER A 11 6.57 -25.15 -1.18
N TYR A 12 6.56 -24.09 -0.37
CA TYR A 12 6.78 -22.71 -0.81
C TYR A 12 8.19 -22.26 -0.46
N GLU A 13 8.85 -21.57 -1.38
CA GLU A 13 10.24 -21.14 -1.23
C GLU A 13 10.40 -19.63 -1.43
N CYS A 14 11.27 -19.04 -0.62
CA CYS A 14 11.80 -17.71 -0.82
C CYS A 14 13.21 -17.79 -1.39
N LYS A 15 13.37 -17.57 -2.71
CA LYS A 15 14.68 -17.61 -3.39
C LYS A 15 15.65 -16.52 -2.94
N LEU A 16 15.16 -15.44 -2.33
CA LEU A 16 16.00 -14.40 -1.76
C LEU A 16 16.66 -14.84 -0.45
N CYS A 17 15.89 -15.49 0.41
CA CYS A 17 16.32 -15.88 1.75
C CYS A 17 16.80 -17.33 1.86
N LEU A 18 16.60 -18.13 0.80
CA LEU A 18 16.82 -19.58 0.78
C LEU A 18 16.06 -20.27 1.92
N THR A 19 14.79 -19.91 2.10
CA THR A 19 13.92 -20.48 3.15
C THR A 19 12.75 -21.23 2.53
N LEU A 20 12.43 -22.37 3.14
CA LEU A 20 11.28 -23.21 2.84
C LEU A 20 10.14 -22.92 3.82
N HIS A 21 8.91 -22.94 3.32
CA HIS A 21 7.68 -22.67 4.05
C HIS A 21 6.64 -23.76 3.75
N ASN A 22 6.01 -24.28 4.80
CA ASN A 22 5.06 -25.39 4.71
C ASN A 22 3.69 -24.97 4.16
N ASN A 23 3.35 -23.69 4.26
CA ASN A 23 2.10 -23.13 3.77
C ASN A 23 2.32 -21.72 3.22
N GLU A 24 1.37 -21.25 2.41
CA GLU A 24 1.44 -19.92 1.78
C GLU A 24 1.43 -18.80 2.82
N GLY A 25 0.66 -18.96 3.91
CA GLY A 25 0.60 -17.98 4.99
C GLY A 25 1.96 -17.73 5.67
N SER A 26 2.74 -18.78 5.89
CA SER A 26 4.11 -18.71 6.44
C SER A 26 5.04 -17.95 5.49
N TYR A 27 4.91 -18.17 4.18
CA TYR A 27 5.63 -17.41 3.17
C TYR A 27 5.25 -15.92 3.22
N LEU A 28 3.95 -15.60 3.24
CA LEU A 28 3.47 -14.22 3.29
C LEU A 28 3.98 -13.49 4.53
N ALA A 29 3.90 -14.12 5.71
CA ALA A 29 4.45 -13.57 6.95
C ALA A 29 5.97 -13.39 6.87
N HIS A 30 6.68 -14.31 6.22
CA HIS A 30 8.13 -14.21 6.01
C HIS A 30 8.52 -12.96 5.19
N THR A 31 7.79 -12.65 4.12
CA THR A 31 8.09 -11.47 3.27
C THR A 31 7.97 -10.14 4.02
N GLN A 32 7.10 -10.09 5.03
CA GLN A 32 6.93 -8.94 5.92
C GLN A 32 7.98 -8.89 7.05
N GLY A 33 8.74 -9.97 7.24
CA GLY A 33 9.76 -10.08 8.27
C GLY A 33 11.02 -9.25 7.97
N LYS A 34 11.66 -8.75 9.05
CA LYS A 34 12.88 -7.93 8.95
C LYS A 34 14.01 -8.59 8.15
N LYS A 35 14.19 -9.91 8.30
CA LYS A 35 15.24 -10.67 7.59
C LYS A 35 15.07 -10.62 6.07
N HIS A 36 13.82 -10.72 5.59
CA HIS A 36 13.54 -10.64 4.15
C HIS A 36 13.84 -9.23 3.62
N GLN A 37 13.39 -8.21 4.36
CA GLN A 37 13.63 -6.81 4.01
C GLN A 37 15.11 -6.42 4.01
N THR A 38 15.91 -6.92 4.96
CA THR A 38 17.35 -6.65 4.98
C THR A 38 18.09 -7.35 3.83
N ASN A 39 17.66 -8.54 3.43
CA ASN A 39 18.21 -9.22 2.26
C ASN A 39 17.88 -8.50 0.96
N LEU A 40 16.67 -7.93 0.83
CA LEU A 40 16.30 -7.07 -0.31
C LEU A 40 17.25 -5.87 -0.43
N ALA A 41 17.45 -5.16 0.68
CA ALA A 41 18.36 -4.01 0.71
C ALA A 41 19.80 -4.40 0.36
N ARG A 42 20.28 -5.55 0.85
CA ARG A 42 21.62 -6.06 0.54
C ARG A 42 21.76 -6.43 -0.94
N ARG A 43 20.76 -7.06 -1.54
CA ARG A 43 20.77 -7.41 -2.97
C ARG A 43 20.76 -6.14 -3.84
N ALA A 44 19.90 -5.18 -3.54
CA ALA A 44 19.88 -3.89 -4.24
C ALA A 44 21.23 -3.16 -4.14
N ALA A 45 21.88 -3.18 -2.97
CA ALA A 45 23.19 -2.57 -2.78
C ALA A 45 24.31 -3.31 -3.54
N LYS A 46 24.21 -4.63 -3.72
CA LYS A 46 25.18 -5.41 -4.50
C LYS A 46 24.99 -5.17 -6.00
N GLU A 47 23.75 -5.21 -6.48
CA GLU A 47 23.41 -4.90 -7.88
C GLU A 47 23.82 -3.47 -8.26
N ALA A 48 23.65 -2.49 -7.36
CA ALA A 48 24.12 -1.13 -7.58
C ALA A 48 25.65 -0.99 -7.65
N LYS A 49 26.42 -1.93 -7.05
CA LYS A 49 27.88 -1.95 -7.10
C LYS A 49 28.43 -2.70 -8.31
N GLU A 50 27.74 -3.76 -8.75
CA GLU A 50 28.11 -4.57 -9.91
C GLU A 50 27.59 -3.99 -11.24
N ALA A 51 26.65 -3.05 -11.20
CA ALA A 51 26.26 -2.30 -12.37
C ALA A 51 27.51 -1.64 -12.99
N PRO A 52 27.81 -1.86 -14.28
CA PRO A 52 28.92 -1.19 -14.94
C PRO A 52 28.75 0.32 -14.75
N ALA A 53 29.86 1.05 -14.62
CA ALA A 53 29.89 2.51 -14.55
C ALA A 53 29.35 3.14 -15.85
N GLN A 54 28.06 2.98 -16.09
CA GLN A 54 27.31 3.88 -16.93
C GLN A 54 27.26 5.21 -16.16
N PRO A 55 27.39 6.37 -16.85
CA PRO A 55 27.20 7.66 -16.20
C PRO A 55 25.90 7.57 -15.41
N ALA A 56 26.01 7.82 -14.10
CA ALA A 56 25.00 7.50 -13.12
C ALA A 56 23.60 7.78 -13.70
N PRO A 57 22.72 6.78 -13.85
CA PRO A 57 21.35 7.08 -14.21
C PRO A 57 20.86 8.02 -13.13
N GLU A 58 20.54 9.24 -13.55
CA GLU A 58 20.00 10.29 -12.72
C GLU A 58 18.96 9.63 -11.84
N LYS A 59 19.19 9.64 -10.51
CA LYS A 59 18.30 9.00 -9.55
C LYS A 59 16.91 9.47 -9.94
N VAL A 60 16.10 8.58 -10.53
CA VAL A 60 14.72 8.88 -10.82
C VAL A 60 14.15 9.09 -9.44
N LYS A 61 14.08 10.36 -9.03
CA LYS A 61 13.37 10.81 -7.87
C LYS A 61 12.00 10.24 -8.13
N VAL A 62 11.66 9.17 -7.43
CA VAL A 62 10.30 8.68 -7.39
C VAL A 62 9.55 9.87 -6.81
N GLU A 63 8.99 10.67 -7.69
CA GLU A 63 8.11 11.76 -7.32
C GLU A 63 7.01 11.06 -6.56
N VAL A 64 7.06 11.19 -5.23
CA VAL A 64 6.00 10.74 -4.36
C VAL A 64 4.78 11.50 -4.85
N LYS A 65 3.94 10.84 -5.66
CA LYS A 65 2.67 11.39 -6.13
C LYS A 65 1.99 11.92 -4.88
N LYS A 66 1.92 13.25 -4.77
CA LYS A 66 1.23 13.91 -3.67
C LYS A 66 -0.24 13.64 -3.92
N PHE A 67 -0.73 12.53 -3.38
CA PHE A 67 -2.17 12.27 -3.33
C PHE A 67 -2.81 13.45 -2.63
N VAL A 68 -3.77 14.08 -3.30
CA VAL A 68 -4.69 14.99 -2.62
C VAL A 68 -5.42 14.12 -1.61
N LYS A 69 -5.07 14.25 -0.34
CA LYS A 69 -5.82 13.60 0.74
C LYS A 69 -7.25 14.09 0.58
N ILE A 70 -8.15 13.19 0.18
CA ILE A 70 -9.59 13.39 0.18
C ILE A 70 -9.88 13.87 1.60
N GLY A 71 -10.10 15.18 1.79
CA GLY A 71 -10.29 15.74 3.11
C GLY A 71 -11.48 15.06 3.81
N ARG A 72 -11.70 15.36 5.09
CA ARG A 72 -12.97 14.96 5.72
C ARG A 72 -14.09 15.73 5.01
N PRO A 73 -15.00 15.08 4.26
CA PRO A 73 -16.10 15.79 3.62
C PRO A 73 -16.90 16.47 4.74
N GLY A 74 -16.97 17.80 4.69
CA GLY A 74 -17.69 18.56 5.69
C GLY A 74 -19.18 18.28 5.57
N TYR A 75 -19.79 17.75 6.63
CA TYR A 75 -21.23 17.65 6.75
C TYR A 75 -21.71 18.51 7.92
N LYS A 76 -22.87 19.15 7.76
CA LYS A 76 -23.57 19.88 8.83
C LYS A 76 -24.83 19.11 9.19
N VAL A 77 -25.02 18.83 10.48
CA VAL A 77 -26.24 18.19 11.00
C VAL A 77 -27.07 19.23 11.72
N THR A 78 -28.34 19.35 11.37
CA THR A 78 -29.30 20.21 12.09
C THR A 78 -30.48 19.38 12.57
N LYS A 79 -30.78 19.47 13.87
CA LYS A 79 -32.02 18.92 14.43
C LYS A 79 -33.17 19.82 14.03
N GLN A 80 -34.22 19.25 13.46
CA GLN A 80 -35.41 19.98 13.03
C GLN A 80 -36.64 19.36 13.68
N ARG A 81 -37.65 20.20 13.90
CA ARG A 81 -38.97 19.79 14.35
C ARG A 81 -39.97 20.36 13.37
N ASP A 82 -40.76 19.49 12.76
CA ASP A 82 -41.83 19.88 11.86
C ASP A 82 -42.92 20.61 12.67
N PRO A 83 -43.26 21.87 12.33
CA PRO A 83 -44.25 22.65 13.07
C PRO A 83 -45.69 22.14 12.91
N GLU A 84 -46.02 21.42 11.83
CA GLU A 84 -47.38 20.93 11.59
C GLU A 84 -47.61 19.55 12.18
N THR A 85 -46.62 18.66 12.04
CA THR A 85 -46.75 17.26 12.49
C THR A 85 -46.08 16.98 13.84
N GLY A 86 -45.28 17.93 14.35
CA GLY A 86 -44.51 17.80 15.59
C GLY A 86 -43.35 16.81 15.52
N GLN A 87 -43.12 16.17 14.36
CA GLN A 87 -42.11 15.14 14.17
C GLN A 87 -40.69 15.71 14.27
N GLN A 88 -39.79 14.90 14.82
CA GLN A 88 -38.37 15.25 14.92
C GLN A 88 -37.61 14.64 13.74
N SER A 89 -36.75 15.44 13.10
CA SER A 89 -35.92 14.98 12.00
C SER A 89 -34.48 15.48 12.13
N LEU A 90 -33.56 14.76 11.47
CA LEU A 90 -32.16 15.15 11.33
C LEU A 90 -31.90 15.51 9.87
N LEU A 91 -31.58 16.77 9.60
CA LEU A 91 -31.17 17.21 8.28
C LEU A 91 -29.64 17.14 8.16
N PHE A 92 -29.17 16.40 7.16
CA PHE A 92 -27.75 16.27 6.83
C PHE A 92 -27.45 17.09 5.57
N GLN A 93 -26.62 18.12 5.71
CA GLN A 93 -26.13 18.90 4.58
C GLN A 93 -24.69 18.50 4.27
N VAL A 94 -24.51 17.73 3.19
CA VAL A 94 -23.19 17.23 2.75
C VAL A 94 -22.62 18.19 1.71
N LYS A 95 -21.44 18.78 1.97
CA LYS A 95 -20.70 19.53 0.95
C LYS A 95 -19.93 18.55 0.07
N ALA A 96 -20.54 18.09 -1.02
CA ALA A 96 -19.85 17.25 -1.99
C ALA A 96 -18.87 18.11 -2.81
N LEU A 97 -17.57 17.96 -2.56
CA LEU A 97 -16.55 18.32 -3.53
C LEU A 97 -16.49 17.19 -4.56
N LEU A 98 -17.33 17.25 -5.59
CA LEU A 98 -17.18 16.42 -6.79
C LEU A 98 -15.92 16.90 -7.54
N LYS A 99 -14.76 16.38 -7.18
CA LYS A 99 -13.61 16.34 -8.09
C LYS A 99 -13.63 15.00 -8.79
N LEU A 100 -14.36 14.95 -9.90
CA LEU A 100 -14.16 13.96 -10.96
C LEU A 100 -12.96 14.45 -11.77
N ASP A 101 -11.76 14.19 -11.27
CA ASP A 101 -10.55 14.31 -12.08
C ASP A 101 -10.40 12.98 -12.83
N VAL A 102 -10.79 12.99 -14.12
CA VAL A 102 -10.52 11.93 -15.13
C VAL A 102 -9.04 11.96 -15.51
#